data_AF-R2T5A2-F1
#
_entry.id   AF-R2T5A2-F1
#
_cell.length_a   1.000
_cell.length_b   1.000
_cell.length_c   1.000
_cell.angle_alpha   90.00
_cell.angle_beta   90.00
_cell.angle_gamma   90.00
#
_symmetry.space_group_name_H-M   'P 1'
#
loop_
_entity.id
_entity.type
_entity.pdbx_description
1 polymer ?
#
loop_
_entity_poly.entity_id
_entity_poly.type
_entity_poly.pdbx_seq_one_letter_code
_entity_poly.pdbx_strand_id
1 'polypeptide(L)'
;MDKKSFNDEMVKVVKSNEAKKVYERTIKNNDPKAFTTDGVIQSYEVDYDTVKHNPMGGIMFNLIINDNKDYYIHVTLGKNNDGTLRNSSGGPSSELNDMLRGVNK
;
A
#
# COMPACT_ATOMS: atom_id res chain seq x y z
N MET A 1 10.13 -15.51 -21.72
CA MET A 1 9.70 -14.25 -21.08
C MET A 1 10.51 -14.13 -19.80
N ASP A 2 11.51 -13.25 -19.78
CA ASP A 2 12.49 -13.21 -18.70
C ASP A 2 11.86 -12.66 -17.42
N LYS A 3 12.11 -13.31 -16.27
CA LYS A 3 11.59 -12.92 -14.96
C LYS A 3 11.86 -11.43 -14.63
N LYS A 4 12.91 -10.86 -15.21
CA LYS A 4 13.27 -9.44 -15.11
C LYS A 4 12.23 -8.51 -15.75
N SER A 5 11.73 -8.83 -16.95
CA SER A 5 10.77 -7.97 -17.66
C SER A 5 9.41 -7.93 -16.96
N PHE A 6 9.00 -9.05 -16.37
CA PHE A 6 7.75 -9.14 -15.63
C PHE A 6 7.77 -8.31 -14.33
N ASN A 7 8.90 -8.28 -13.64
CA ASN A 7 9.06 -7.43 -12.46
C ASN A 7 9.03 -5.94 -12.82
N ASP A 8 9.68 -5.56 -13.92
CA ASP A 8 9.72 -4.17 -14.39
C ASP A 8 8.32 -3.64 -14.76
N GLU A 9 7.45 -4.47 -15.34
CA GLU A 9 6.07 -4.11 -15.63
C GLU A 9 5.23 -3.89 -14.38
N MET A 10 5.35 -4.77 -13.37
CA MET A 10 4.66 -4.60 -12.09
C MET A 10 5.09 -3.30 -11.41
N VAL A 11 6.40 -3.03 -11.37
CA VAL A 11 6.94 -1.80 -10.78
C VAL A 11 6.41 -0.56 -11.51
N LYS A 12 6.27 -0.58 -12.84
CA LYS A 12 5.67 0.54 -13.60
C LYS A 12 4.21 0.79 -13.18
N VAL A 13 3.42 -0.27 -12.99
CA VAL A 13 2.02 -0.13 -12.52
C VAL A 13 1.99 0.44 -11.11
N VAL A 14 2.83 -0.08 -10.22
CA VAL A 14 2.94 0.38 -8.82
C VAL A 14 3.37 1.85 -8.73
N LYS A 15 4.20 2.33 -9.67
CA LYS A 15 4.62 3.75 -9.77
C LYS A 15 3.56 4.67 -10.39
N SER A 16 2.45 4.14 -10.90
CA SER A 16 1.48 4.95 -11.62
C SER A 16 0.71 5.93 -10.71
N ASN A 17 0.31 7.08 -11.28
CA ASN A 17 -0.52 8.06 -10.58
C ASN A 17 -1.89 7.49 -10.16
N GLU A 18 -2.41 6.53 -10.91
CA GLU A 18 -3.65 5.85 -10.57
C GLU A 18 -3.47 4.97 -9.32
N ALA A 19 -2.38 4.20 -9.26
CA ALA A 19 -2.08 3.40 -8.08
C ALA A 19 -1.83 4.30 -6.85
N LYS A 20 -1.12 5.43 -7.02
CA LYS A 20 -0.96 6.43 -5.96
C LYS A 20 -2.29 6.87 -5.33
N LYS A 21 -3.32 7.12 -6.14
CA LYS A 21 -4.67 7.48 -5.64
C LYS A 21 -5.31 6.35 -4.83
N VAL A 22 -5.06 5.09 -5.21
CA VAL A 22 -5.52 3.92 -4.45
C VAL A 22 -4.83 3.85 -3.08
N TYR A 23 -3.53 4.17 -3.02
CA TYR A 23 -2.75 4.16 -1.78
C TYR A 23 -3.27 5.21 -0.81
N GLU A 24 -3.41 6.45 -1.28
CA GLU A 24 -3.90 7.56 -0.46
C GLU A 24 -5.33 7.33 0.04
N ARG A 25 -6.20 6.72 -0.78
CA ARG A 25 -7.53 6.31 -0.33
C ARG A 25 -7.47 5.20 0.72
N THR A 26 -6.63 4.19 0.52
CA THR A 26 -6.44 3.10 1.49
C THR A 26 -5.92 3.64 2.83
N ILE A 27 -4.93 4.53 2.78
CA ILE A 27 -4.37 5.19 3.96
C ILE A 27 -5.45 6.00 4.68
N LYS A 28 -6.20 6.86 3.96
CA LYS A 28 -7.26 7.67 4.55
C LYS A 28 -8.43 6.87 5.13
N ASN A 29 -8.67 5.67 4.60
CA ASN A 29 -9.66 4.76 5.18
C ASN A 29 -9.21 4.16 6.52
N ASN A 30 -7.90 4.02 6.75
CA ASN A 30 -7.33 3.56 8.02
C ASN A 30 -7.14 4.72 9.01
N ASP A 31 -6.73 5.89 8.50
CA ASP A 31 -6.56 7.12 9.26
C ASP A 31 -7.21 8.30 8.51
N PRO A 32 -8.44 8.71 8.89
CA PRO A 32 -9.14 9.82 8.23
C PRO A 32 -8.39 11.16 8.28
N LYS A 33 -7.44 11.32 9.22
CA LYS A 33 -6.61 12.52 9.37
C LYS A 33 -5.20 12.36 8.76
N ALA A 34 -4.98 11.31 7.97
CA ALA A 34 -3.68 11.05 7.37
C ALA A 34 -3.14 12.25 6.59
N PHE A 35 -1.80 12.38 6.58
CA PHE A 35 -1.04 13.47 5.96
C PHE A 35 -1.27 14.84 6.61
N THR A 36 -1.70 14.84 7.88
CA THR A 36 -1.81 16.03 8.72
C THR A 36 -1.11 15.79 10.05
N THR A 37 -0.83 16.86 10.80
CA THR A 37 -0.24 16.78 12.14
C THR A 37 -1.11 16.05 13.16
N ASP A 38 -2.42 16.00 12.91
CA ASP A 38 -3.39 15.32 13.78
C ASP A 38 -3.54 13.82 13.46
N GLY A 39 -3.01 13.37 12.32
CA GLY A 39 -3.04 11.99 11.88
C GLY A 39 -1.92 11.16 12.50
N VAL A 40 -2.19 9.86 12.67
CA VAL A 40 -1.17 8.86 13.00
C VAL A 40 -0.26 8.65 11.80
N ILE A 41 -0.83 8.59 10.59
CA ILE A 41 -0.10 8.40 9.34
C ILE A 41 0.23 9.77 8.75
N GLN A 42 1.50 10.19 8.80
CA GLN A 42 1.94 11.49 8.31
C GLN A 42 2.64 11.40 6.95
N SER A 43 3.33 10.30 6.69
CA SER A 43 3.99 10.05 5.41
C SER A 43 3.90 8.57 5.03
N TYR A 44 4.13 8.28 3.76
CA TYR A 44 4.27 6.91 3.27
C TYR A 44 5.28 6.84 2.12
N GLU A 45 5.91 5.69 1.96
CA GLU A 45 6.62 5.30 0.76
C GLU A 45 6.21 3.90 0.29
N VAL A 46 6.46 3.60 -0.98
CA VAL A 46 6.27 2.25 -1.51
C VAL A 46 7.56 1.47 -1.32
N ASP A 47 7.48 0.32 -0.66
CA ASP A 47 8.59 -0.64 -0.61
C ASP A 47 8.64 -1.44 -1.92
N TYR A 48 9.48 -1.00 -2.86
CA TYR A 48 9.63 -1.65 -4.16
C TYR A 48 10.24 -3.06 -4.07
N ASP A 49 10.96 -3.38 -3.00
CA ASP A 49 11.58 -4.69 -2.81
C ASP A 49 10.53 -5.75 -2.45
N THR A 50 9.37 -5.32 -1.94
CA THR A 50 8.23 -6.19 -1.64
C THR A 50 7.28 -6.42 -2.82
N VAL A 51 7.50 -5.72 -3.94
CA VAL A 51 6.65 -5.83 -5.14
C VAL A 51 6.75 -7.24 -5.73
N LYS A 52 5.62 -7.95 -5.70
CA LYS A 52 5.52 -9.31 -6.22
C LYS A 52 4.13 -9.60 -6.75
N HIS A 53 4.04 -10.57 -7.64
CA HIS A 53 2.75 -11.05 -8.13
C HIS A 53 1.99 -11.79 -7.02
N ASN A 54 0.69 -11.51 -6.90
CA ASN A 54 -0.21 -12.35 -6.10
C ASN A 54 -0.59 -13.59 -6.91
N PRO A 55 -0.40 -14.83 -6.41
CA PRO A 55 -0.86 -16.03 -7.10
C PRO A 55 -2.36 -16.05 -7.46
N MET A 56 -3.18 -15.32 -6.71
CA MET A 56 -4.62 -15.15 -6.99
C MET A 56 -4.92 -13.98 -7.94
N GLY A 57 -3.89 -13.34 -8.49
CA GLY A 57 -3.99 -12.19 -9.38
C GLY A 57 -3.74 -10.85 -8.69
N GLY A 58 -3.13 -9.92 -9.42
CA GLY A 58 -2.74 -8.60 -8.92
C GLY A 58 -1.28 -8.51 -8.47
N ILE A 59 -0.93 -7.39 -7.84
CA ILE A 59 0.42 -7.04 -7.42
C ILE A 59 0.39 -6.76 -5.91
N MET A 60 1.15 -7.51 -5.13
CA MET A 60 1.34 -7.30 -3.69
C MET A 60 2.57 -6.45 -3.43
N PHE A 61 2.49 -5.54 -2.46
CA PHE A 61 3.61 -4.77 -1.93
C PHE A 61 3.19 -4.13 -0.60
N ASN A 62 4.16 -3.52 0.09
CA ASN A 62 3.93 -2.77 1.31
C ASN A 62 4.08 -1.26 1.06
N LEU A 63 3.25 -0.49 1.77
CA LEU A 63 3.46 0.93 1.98
C LEU A 63 4.11 1.10 3.36
N ILE A 64 5.35 1.59 3.41
CA ILE A 64 6.04 1.92 4.66
C ILE A 64 5.52 3.25 5.15
N ILE A 65 5.18 3.33 6.43
CA ILE A 65 4.50 4.46 7.05
C ILE A 65 5.47 5.17 7.99
N ASN A 66 5.51 6.51 7.90
CA ASN A 66 6.34 7.36 8.77
C ASN A 66 7.82 6.93 8.83
N ASP A 67 8.36 6.40 7.72
CA ASP A 67 9.74 5.88 7.63
C ASP A 67 10.07 4.78 8.66
N ASN A 68 9.06 4.07 9.16
CA ASN A 68 9.22 2.97 10.10
C ASN A 68 8.87 1.64 9.43
N LYS A 69 9.85 0.74 9.32
CA LYS A 69 9.68 -0.57 8.67
C LYS A 69 8.70 -1.50 9.39
N ASP A 70 8.49 -1.30 10.69
CA ASP A 70 7.48 -2.04 11.45
C ASP A 70 6.08 -1.48 11.22
N TYR A 71 5.97 -0.24 10.74
CA TYR A 71 4.70 0.39 10.39
C TYR A 71 4.48 0.33 8.90
N TYR A 72 3.75 -0.69 8.46
CA TYR A 72 3.38 -0.80 7.05
C TYR A 72 1.90 -1.09 6.86
N ILE A 73 1.40 -0.79 5.65
CA ILE A 73 0.11 -1.26 5.14
C ILE A 73 0.39 -2.19 3.97
N HIS A 74 -0.02 -3.45 4.11
CA HIS A 74 -0.01 -4.39 3.01
C HIS A 74 -1.09 -4.02 1.99
N VAL A 75 -0.75 -4.03 0.70
CA VAL A 75 -1.67 -3.72 -0.39
C VAL A 75 -1.55 -4.79 -1.47
N THR A 76 -2.69 -5.34 -1.89
CA THR A 76 -2.81 -6.03 -3.16
C THR A 76 -3.52 -5.12 -4.14
N LEU A 77 -2.80 -4.66 -5.16
CA LEU A 77 -3.36 -3.89 -6.26
C LEU A 77 -3.96 -4.84 -7.30
N GLY A 78 -5.28 -4.76 -7.45
CA GLY A 78 -6.05 -5.46 -8.46
C GLY A 78 -6.66 -4.48 -9.47
N LYS A 79 -7.39 -5.04 -10.43
CA LYS A 79 -8.20 -4.29 -11.40
C LYS A 79 -9.68 -4.57 -11.19
N ASN A 80 -10.50 -3.55 -11.34
CA ASN A 80 -11.94 -3.67 -11.48
C ASN A 80 -12.32 -4.13 -12.90
N ASN A 81 -13.60 -4.44 -13.10
CA ASN A 81 -14.13 -4.86 -14.41
C ASN A 81 -13.99 -3.78 -15.49
N ASP A 82 -13.95 -2.50 -15.11
CA ASP A 82 -13.75 -1.35 -15.99
C ASP A 82 -12.25 -1.06 -16.27
N GLY A 83 -11.34 -1.90 -15.74
CA GLY A 83 -9.90 -1.76 -15.90
C GLY A 83 -9.23 -0.82 -14.89
N THR A 84 -9.99 -0.11 -14.05
CA THR A 84 -9.43 0.79 -13.02
C THR A 84 -8.76 0.04 -11.88
N LEU A 85 -7.73 0.63 -11.29
CA LEU A 85 -7.00 0.05 -10.18
C LEU A 85 -7.76 0.18 -8.86
N ARG A 86 -7.63 -0.86 -8.04
CA ARG A 86 -8.28 -0.97 -6.73
C ARG A 86 -7.35 -1.70 -5.76
N ASN A 87 -7.46 -1.37 -4.48
CA ASN A 87 -6.95 -2.24 -3.42
C ASN A 87 -7.93 -3.41 -3.24
N SER A 88 -7.49 -4.64 -3.54
CA SER A 88 -8.32 -5.84 -3.46
C SER A 88 -8.22 -6.54 -2.11
N SER A 89 -7.12 -6.38 -1.38
CA SER A 89 -6.89 -6.99 -0.07
C SER A 89 -5.69 -6.37 0.63
N GLY A 90 -5.62 -6.54 1.95
CA GLY A 90 -4.47 -6.15 2.75
C GLY A 90 -4.90 -5.47 4.05
N GLY A 91 -3.98 -4.83 4.73
CA GLY A 91 -4.23 -4.21 6.02
C GLY A 91 -2.96 -3.69 6.68
N PRO A 92 -3.11 -2.90 7.75
CA PRO A 92 -1.97 -2.46 8.54
C PRO A 92 -1.29 -3.64 9.24
N SER A 93 0.03 -3.54 9.40
CA SER A 93 0.81 -4.28 10.40
C SER A 93 0.17 -4.19 11.80
N SER A 94 0.47 -5.17 12.66
CA SER A 94 -0.05 -5.18 14.04
C SER A 94 0.36 -3.91 14.79
N GLU A 95 1.61 -3.51 14.63
CA GLU A 95 2.23 -2.36 15.28
C GLU A 95 1.56 -1.05 14.85
N LEU A 96 1.32 -0.87 13.55
CA LEU A 96 0.57 0.28 13.04
C LEU A 96 -0.88 0.25 13.48
N ASN A 97 -1.53 -0.93 13.48
CA ASN A 97 -2.91 -1.08 13.90
C ASN A 97 -3.11 -0.74 15.38
N ASP A 98 -2.17 -1.10 16.25
CA ASP A 98 -2.20 -0.74 17.67
C ASP A 98 -2.07 0.77 17.86
N MET A 99 -1.22 1.43 17.05
CA MET A 99 -1.08 2.87 17.04
C MET A 99 -2.36 3.58 16.54
N LEU A 100 -3.00 3.05 15.48
CA LEU A 100 -4.27 3.57 14.94
C LEU A 100 -5.43 3.43 15.91
N ARG A 101 -5.47 2.34 16.69
CA ARG A 101 -6.50 2.09 17.72
C ARG A 101 -6.25 2.87 19.01
N GLY A 102 -5.08 3.49 19.16
CA GLY A 102 -4.69 4.19 20.38
C GLY A 102 -4.41 3.24 21.55
N VAL A 103 -4.05 1.97 21.28
CA VAL A 103 -3.74 0.97 22.32
C VAL A 103 -2.39 1.28 23.00
N ASN A 104 -1.52 2.05 22.33
CA ASN A 104 -0.22 2.50 22.84
C ASN A 104 -0.24 3.90 23.48
N LYS A 105 -1.40 4.39 23.97
CA LYS A 105 -1.52 5.67 24.69
C LYS A 105 -1.56 5.49 26.20
#